data_AF-A0A847A5X6-F1
#
_entry.id   AF-A0A847A5X6-F1
#
_cell.length_a   1.000
_cell.length_b   1.000
_cell.length_c   1.000
_cell.angle_alpha   90.00
_cell.angle_beta   90.00
_cell.angle_gamma   90.00
#
_symmetry.space_group_name_H-M   'P 1'
#
loop_
_entity.id
_entity.type
_entity.pdbx_description
1 polymer ?
#
loop_
_entity_poly.entity_id
_entity_poly.type
_entity_poly.pdbx_seq_one_letter_code
_entity_poly.pdbx_strand_id
1 'polypeptide(L)'
;GDTLQVTPERGLFGWFRNFAPFGLGGFSTQHISLSLPAWACETGAGIDADFEVSSGRVIAEGDYGELRLQVSAGEARVSGTAQTVKAELSAGSAELDLFDVDEAILEVSAGSMRNVFDGDAPTRVRAEVSAGDLEIELPRADYTVNSEVAAGQLDNRLEPGRGGAAGGQHSIDVEIAAGKVTLRNTR
;
A
#
# COMPACT_ATOMS: atom_id res chain seq x y z
N GLY A 1 -22.67 -1.23 -0.82
CA GLY A 1 -21.37 -0.56 -0.84
C GLY A 1 -21.64 0.89 -0.56
N ASP A 2 -21.29 1.35 0.63
CA ASP A 2 -21.44 2.75 1.02
C ASP A 2 -20.15 3.49 0.66
N THR A 3 -20.22 4.47 -0.22
CA THR A 3 -19.06 5.27 -0.64
C THR A 3 -18.92 6.49 0.27
N LEU A 4 -17.85 6.53 1.07
CA LEU A 4 -17.51 7.71 1.86
C LEU A 4 -16.66 8.67 1.00
N GLN A 5 -17.26 9.77 0.55
CA GLN A 5 -16.53 10.82 -0.16
C GLN A 5 -16.06 11.89 0.83
N VAL A 6 -14.78 11.88 1.20
CA VAL A 6 -14.17 12.97 1.98
C VAL A 6 -13.80 14.09 1.03
N THR A 7 -14.72 15.03 0.83
CA THR A 7 -14.39 16.30 0.18
C THR A 7 -13.90 17.25 1.27
N PRO A 8 -12.65 17.76 1.22
CA PRO A 8 -12.24 18.80 2.15
C PRO A 8 -13.17 19.99 1.97
N GLU A 9 -13.81 20.43 3.05
CA GLU A 9 -14.62 21.65 3.02
C GLU A 9 -13.71 22.80 2.62
N ARG A 10 -13.87 23.25 1.37
CA ARG A 10 -13.45 24.59 0.96
C ARG A 10 -14.22 25.57 1.82
N GLY A 11 -13.60 25.98 2.93
CA GLY A 11 -14.11 27.07 3.77
C GLY A 11 -14.47 28.26 2.89
N LEU A 12 -15.77 28.56 2.86
CA LEU A 12 -16.40 29.67 2.18
C LEU A 12 -15.87 31.01 2.72
N PHE A 13 -14.69 31.45 2.27
CA PHE A 13 -14.22 32.82 2.49
C PHE A 13 -14.84 33.77 1.44
N GLY A 14 -16.16 33.90 1.50
CA GLY A 14 -16.98 34.70 0.58
C GLY A 14 -17.20 36.17 0.95
N TRP A 15 -16.43 36.79 1.87
CA TRP A 15 -16.77 38.15 2.34
C TRP A 15 -15.61 39.10 2.69
N PHE A 16 -14.33 38.72 2.57
CA PHE A 16 -13.20 39.62 2.83
C PHE A 16 -12.32 39.87 1.60
N ARG A 17 -12.96 40.28 0.51
CA ARG A 17 -12.30 40.76 -0.70
C ARG A 17 -11.82 42.20 -0.49
N ASN A 18 -10.76 42.43 0.30
CA ASN A 18 -9.90 43.62 0.08
C ASN A 18 -8.53 43.75 0.78
N PHE A 19 -8.07 42.91 1.72
CA PHE A 19 -6.74 43.20 2.35
C PHE A 19 -6.03 41.94 2.92
N ALA A 20 -5.28 41.20 2.09
CA ALA A 20 -4.12 40.39 2.52
C ALA A 20 -3.36 39.77 1.30
N PRO A 21 -2.06 40.07 1.07
CA PRO A 21 -1.27 39.50 -0.02
C PRO A 21 -0.52 38.20 0.33
N PHE A 22 -0.96 37.43 1.33
CA PHE A 22 -0.33 36.15 1.70
C PHE A 22 -1.39 35.10 2.04
N GLY A 23 -1.63 34.18 1.10
CA GLY A 23 -2.48 33.01 1.30
C GLY A 23 -1.83 32.02 2.27
N LEU A 24 -2.11 32.19 3.55
CA LEU A 24 -1.79 31.20 4.59
C LEU A 24 -2.94 30.19 4.67
N GLY A 25 -2.91 29.19 3.79
CA GLY A 25 -3.72 27.98 3.93
C GLY A 25 -3.17 27.16 5.10
N GLY A 26 -3.90 27.10 6.21
CA GLY A 26 -3.54 26.27 7.35
C GLY A 26 -3.65 24.78 7.00
N PHE A 27 -2.56 24.04 7.16
CA PHE A 27 -2.55 22.57 7.10
C PHE A 27 -3.22 22.01 8.37
N SER A 28 -4.55 21.88 8.38
CA SER A 28 -5.26 21.21 9.48
C SER A 28 -5.16 19.70 9.30
N THR A 29 -4.54 19.00 10.25
CA THR A 29 -4.63 17.53 10.32
C THR A 29 -6.07 17.15 10.66
N GLN A 30 -6.75 16.43 9.76
CA GLN A 30 -8.10 15.93 9.99
C GLN A 30 -8.02 14.52 10.58
N HIS A 31 -8.61 14.32 11.75
CA HIS A 31 -8.74 13.00 12.38
C HIS A 31 -10.18 12.52 12.20
N ILE A 32 -10.38 11.46 11.44
CA ILE A 32 -11.69 10.87 11.17
C ILE A 32 -11.71 9.51 11.85
N SER A 33 -12.63 9.30 12.77
CA SER A 33 -12.87 8.00 13.40
C SER A 33 -14.18 7.45 12.84
N LEU A 34 -14.11 6.30 12.17
CA LEU A 34 -15.26 5.59 11.65
C LEU A 34 -15.59 4.43 12.59
N SER A 35 -16.69 4.54 13.33
CA SER A 35 -17.23 3.41 14.10
C SER A 35 -18.16 2.61 13.21
N LEU A 36 -17.76 1.38 12.89
CA LEU A 36 -18.56 0.48 12.09
C LEU A 36 -19.63 -0.23 12.95
N PRO A 37 -20.79 -0.59 12.37
CA PRO A 37 -21.79 -1.39 13.07
C PRO A 37 -21.28 -2.81 13.35
N ALA A 38 -21.64 -3.39 14.50
CA ALA A 38 -21.19 -4.72 14.93
C ALA A 38 -21.48 -5.84 13.90
N TRP A 39 -22.57 -5.74 13.15
CA TRP A 39 -22.94 -6.73 12.13
C TRP A 39 -21.94 -6.81 10.96
N ALA A 40 -21.19 -5.73 10.68
CA ALA A 40 -20.13 -5.77 9.67
C ALA A 40 -18.97 -6.68 10.13
N CYS A 41 -18.66 -6.67 11.43
CA CYS A 41 -17.65 -7.53 12.04
C CYS A 41 -18.13 -8.99 12.23
N GLU A 42 -19.44 -9.22 12.35
CA GLU A 42 -20.02 -10.56 12.54
C GLU A 42 -19.90 -11.46 11.30
N THR A 43 -19.77 -10.86 10.11
CA THR A 43 -19.60 -11.60 8.85
C THR A 43 -18.24 -12.27 8.74
N GLY A 44 -17.24 -11.84 9.52
CA GLY A 44 -15.86 -12.37 9.51
C GLY A 44 -15.08 -12.13 8.22
N ALA A 45 -15.72 -11.57 7.19
CA ALA A 45 -15.06 -11.05 6.00
C ALA A 45 -14.60 -9.62 6.33
N GLY A 46 -13.30 -9.36 6.22
CA GLY A 46 -12.74 -8.02 6.37
C GLY A 46 -13.43 -7.02 5.46
N ILE A 47 -13.28 -5.73 5.74
CA ILE A 47 -14.00 -4.66 5.04
C ILE A 47 -13.21 -4.20 3.82
N ASP A 48 -13.86 -4.11 2.67
CA ASP A 48 -13.21 -3.55 1.49
C ASP A 48 -12.95 -2.05 1.70
N ALA A 49 -11.71 -1.63 1.50
CA ALA A 49 -11.26 -0.26 1.67
C ALA A 49 -10.66 0.29 0.36
N ASP A 50 -11.04 1.50 0.00
CA ASP A 50 -10.51 2.23 -1.15
C ASP A 50 -10.02 3.61 -0.69
N PHE A 51 -8.70 3.80 -0.71
CA PHE A 51 -8.02 5.00 -0.27
C PHE A 51 -7.39 5.72 -1.47
N GLU A 52 -7.93 6.89 -1.81
CA GLU A 52 -7.35 7.78 -2.82
C GLU A 52 -6.69 8.99 -2.14
N VAL A 53 -5.37 9.13 -2.32
CA VAL A 53 -4.56 10.19 -1.73
C VAL A 53 -3.98 11.05 -2.84
N SER A 54 -4.66 12.15 -3.17
CA SER A 54 -4.17 13.06 -4.21
C SER A 54 -2.96 13.90 -3.74
N SER A 55 -3.00 14.37 -2.49
CA SER A 55 -1.97 15.19 -1.85
C SER A 55 -2.12 15.11 -0.33
N GLY A 56 -1.00 15.04 0.40
CA GLY A 56 -1.00 15.07 1.86
C GLY A 56 -0.60 13.73 2.48
N ARG A 57 -1.19 13.41 3.65
CA ARG A 57 -0.87 12.20 4.41
C ARG A 57 -2.14 11.48 4.84
N VAL A 58 -2.18 10.17 4.65
CA VAL A 58 -3.19 9.27 5.22
C VAL A 58 -2.52 8.25 6.14
N ILE A 59 -3.16 8.00 7.29
CA ILE A 59 -2.81 6.90 8.21
C ILE A 59 -4.11 6.13 8.45
N ALA A 60 -4.11 4.84 8.15
CA ALA A 60 -5.27 3.96 8.32
C ALA A 60 -4.87 2.66 9.03
N GLU A 61 -5.77 2.16 9.88
CA GLU A 61 -5.63 0.87 10.56
C GLU A 61 -6.97 0.13 10.49
N GLY A 62 -6.96 -1.16 10.15
CA GLY A 62 -8.20 -1.93 10.02
C GLY A 62 -8.03 -3.38 9.60
N ASP A 63 -9.16 -4.07 9.51
CA ASP A 63 -9.25 -5.43 8.98
C ASP A 63 -9.93 -5.38 7.61
N TYR A 64 -9.16 -5.69 6.57
CA TYR A 64 -9.54 -5.51 5.18
C TYR A 64 -9.80 -6.84 4.48
N GLY A 65 -10.87 -6.88 3.68
CA GLY A 65 -11.04 -7.95 2.69
C GLY A 65 -10.13 -7.62 1.52
N GLU A 66 -10.59 -6.68 0.70
CA GLU A 66 -9.80 -6.04 -0.34
C GLU A 66 -9.33 -4.63 0.07
N LEU A 67 -8.02 -4.38 0.02
CA LEU A 67 -7.44 -3.05 0.22
C LEU A 67 -6.96 -2.48 -1.12
N ARG A 68 -7.54 -1.36 -1.55
CA ARG A 68 -7.03 -0.52 -2.64
C ARG A 68 -6.46 0.77 -2.09
N LEU A 69 -5.21 1.06 -2.46
CA LEU A 69 -4.52 2.30 -2.13
C LEU A 69 -4.00 2.95 -3.42
N GLN A 70 -4.45 4.16 -3.71
CA GLN A 70 -3.93 4.97 -4.81
C GLN A 70 -3.36 6.27 -4.26
N VAL A 71 -2.06 6.50 -4.46
CA VAL A 71 -1.36 7.70 -4.00
C VAL A 71 -0.85 8.46 -5.23
N SER A 72 -1.48 9.58 -5.56
CA SER A 72 -1.05 10.42 -6.67
C SER A 72 0.20 11.21 -6.31
N ALA A 73 0.18 11.85 -5.14
CA ALA A 73 1.31 12.56 -4.55
C ALA A 73 1.12 12.58 -3.03
N GLY A 74 2.11 12.18 -2.25
CA GLY A 74 2.02 12.30 -0.78
C GLY A 74 2.53 11.07 -0.04
N GLU A 75 1.98 10.86 1.16
CA GLU A 75 2.38 9.82 2.08
C GLU A 75 1.16 8.98 2.52
N ALA A 76 1.27 7.67 2.44
CA ALA A 76 0.25 6.76 2.99
C ALA A 76 0.89 5.76 3.94
N ARG A 77 0.25 5.52 5.08
CA ARG A 77 0.58 4.43 5.99
C ARG A 77 -0.68 3.63 6.27
N VAL A 78 -0.67 2.34 5.96
CA VAL A 78 -1.80 1.44 6.24
C VAL A 78 -1.29 0.25 7.02
N SER A 79 -2.00 -0.13 8.09
CA SER A 79 -1.66 -1.29 8.92
C SER A 79 -2.87 -2.14 9.27
N GLY A 80 -2.65 -3.43 9.57
CA GLY A 80 -3.69 -4.34 10.03
C GLY A 80 -3.71 -5.68 9.31
N THR A 81 -4.87 -6.17 8.88
CA THR A 81 -5.02 -7.42 8.12
C THR A 81 -5.61 -7.12 6.75
N ALA A 82 -5.20 -7.86 5.71
CA ALA A 82 -5.79 -7.73 4.38
C ALA A 82 -5.70 -9.06 3.64
N GLN A 83 -6.77 -9.53 2.99
CA GLN A 83 -6.69 -10.74 2.16
C GLN A 83 -6.06 -10.44 0.79
N THR A 84 -6.47 -9.32 0.19
CA THR A 84 -5.97 -8.86 -1.11
C THR A 84 -5.57 -7.40 -1.04
N VAL A 85 -4.43 -7.07 -1.63
CA VAL A 85 -3.87 -5.72 -1.61
C VAL A 85 -3.54 -5.27 -3.03
N LYS A 86 -4.03 -4.08 -3.40
CA LYS A 86 -3.60 -3.35 -4.59
C LYS A 86 -3.13 -1.96 -4.19
N ALA A 87 -1.86 -1.67 -4.39
CA ALA A 87 -1.28 -0.37 -4.07
C ALA A 87 -0.61 0.25 -5.30
N GLU A 88 -1.04 1.44 -5.67
CA GLU A 88 -0.53 2.21 -6.81
C GLU A 88 0.05 3.54 -6.30
N LEU A 89 1.34 3.75 -6.50
CA LEU A 89 2.05 4.96 -6.13
C LEU A 89 2.50 5.70 -7.39
N SER A 90 1.86 6.82 -7.69
CA SER A 90 2.31 7.70 -8.78
C SER A 90 3.55 8.50 -8.38
N ALA A 91 3.52 9.12 -7.20
CA ALA A 91 4.62 9.90 -6.63
C ALA A 91 4.53 9.96 -5.08
N GLY A 92 5.67 9.92 -4.40
CA GLY A 92 5.75 10.10 -2.95
C GLY A 92 6.18 8.84 -2.21
N SER A 93 5.50 8.49 -1.11
CA SER A 93 5.79 7.27 -0.36
C SER A 93 4.55 6.55 0.18
N ALA A 94 4.64 5.23 0.24
CA ALA A 94 3.62 4.38 0.85
C ALA A 94 4.27 3.32 1.74
N GLU A 95 3.67 3.07 2.90
CA GLU A 95 4.07 2.02 3.83
C GLU A 95 2.87 1.16 4.19
N LEU A 96 2.97 -0.14 3.90
CA LEU A 96 1.96 -1.14 4.21
C LEU A 96 2.53 -2.14 5.23
N ASP A 97 1.82 -2.36 6.33
CA ASP A 97 2.17 -3.32 7.37
C ASP A 97 0.96 -4.23 7.62
N LEU A 98 0.87 -5.32 6.87
CA LEU A 98 -0.34 -6.12 6.73
C LEU A 98 -0.08 -7.58 7.08
N PHE A 99 -1.03 -8.18 7.78
CA PHE A 99 -1.04 -9.60 8.12
C PHE A 99 -1.98 -10.38 7.19
N ASP A 100 -1.59 -11.63 6.90
CA ASP A 100 -2.37 -12.64 6.19
C ASP A 100 -2.81 -12.25 4.76
N VAL A 101 -1.91 -11.58 4.04
CA VAL A 101 -2.08 -11.22 2.63
C VAL A 101 -1.89 -12.45 1.74
N ASP A 102 -2.91 -12.80 0.96
CA ASP A 102 -2.84 -13.89 -0.02
C ASP A 102 -2.33 -13.39 -1.38
N GLU A 103 -2.89 -12.27 -1.86
CA GLU A 103 -2.51 -11.66 -3.14
C GLU A 103 -2.11 -10.18 -2.97
N ALA A 104 -0.98 -9.79 -3.56
CA ALA A 104 -0.49 -8.42 -3.56
C ALA A 104 -0.11 -7.93 -4.97
N ILE A 105 -0.63 -6.77 -5.37
CA ILE A 105 -0.25 -6.04 -6.59
C ILE A 105 0.28 -4.67 -6.18
N LEU A 106 1.55 -4.40 -6.50
CA LEU A 106 2.29 -3.23 -6.06
C LEU A 106 2.86 -2.51 -7.27
N GLU A 107 2.42 -1.28 -7.52
CA GLU A 107 2.83 -0.49 -8.67
C GLU A 107 3.46 0.83 -8.20
N VAL A 108 4.70 1.09 -8.61
CA VAL A 108 5.44 2.31 -8.27
C VAL A 108 5.84 3.01 -9.57
N SER A 109 5.15 4.10 -9.90
CA SER A 109 5.55 4.96 -11.01
C SER A 109 6.79 5.77 -10.63
N ALA A 110 6.73 6.49 -9.49
CA ALA A 110 7.87 7.19 -8.93
C ALA A 110 7.79 7.31 -7.40
N GLY A 111 8.93 7.25 -6.72
CA GLY A 111 9.00 7.38 -5.25
C GLY A 111 9.40 6.09 -4.54
N SER A 112 8.95 5.90 -3.30
CA SER A 112 9.35 4.77 -2.46
C SER A 112 8.19 4.06 -1.79
N MET A 113 8.07 2.74 -1.97
CA MET A 113 7.06 1.92 -1.30
C MET A 113 7.72 0.84 -0.43
N ARG A 114 7.29 0.72 0.82
CA ARG A 114 7.72 -0.33 1.76
C ARG A 114 6.52 -1.17 2.15
N ASN A 115 6.64 -2.48 2.04
CA ASN A 115 5.58 -3.40 2.37
C ASN A 115 6.13 -4.49 3.29
N VAL A 116 5.46 -4.70 4.41
CA VAL A 116 5.68 -5.79 5.32
C VAL A 116 4.44 -6.66 5.27
N PHE A 117 4.59 -7.88 4.77
CA PHE A 117 3.55 -8.90 4.82
C PHE A 117 4.00 -9.97 5.80
N ASP A 118 3.21 -10.18 6.85
CA ASP A 118 3.49 -11.14 7.91
C ASP A 118 2.32 -12.12 8.12
N GLY A 119 2.51 -13.14 8.94
CA GLY A 119 1.55 -14.24 9.09
C GLY A 119 1.70 -15.28 7.99
N ASP A 120 0.60 -15.60 7.30
CA ASP A 120 0.62 -16.56 6.19
C ASP A 120 1.38 -16.01 4.97
N ALA A 121 2.11 -16.90 4.28
CA ALA A 121 2.91 -16.54 3.12
C ALA A 121 2.02 -16.25 1.90
N PRO A 122 2.12 -15.08 1.24
CA PRO A 122 1.31 -14.77 0.08
C PRO A 122 1.49 -15.78 -1.05
N THR A 123 0.41 -16.19 -1.70
CA THR A 123 0.47 -17.10 -2.85
C THR A 123 0.92 -16.38 -4.12
N ARG A 124 0.58 -15.08 -4.27
CA ARG A 124 1.01 -14.27 -5.41
C ARG A 124 1.39 -12.85 -5.01
N VAL A 125 2.57 -12.42 -5.47
CA VAL A 125 3.03 -11.03 -5.37
C VAL A 125 3.44 -10.55 -6.76
N ARG A 126 2.83 -9.47 -7.23
CA ARG A 126 3.22 -8.77 -8.46
C ARG A 126 3.73 -7.38 -8.11
N ALA A 127 4.91 -7.05 -8.61
CA ALA A 127 5.59 -5.80 -8.32
C ALA A 127 6.06 -5.14 -9.63
N GLU A 128 5.60 -3.93 -9.90
CA GLU A 128 5.99 -3.14 -11.07
C GLU A 128 6.59 -1.82 -10.62
N VAL A 129 7.83 -1.54 -11.04
CA VAL A 129 8.55 -0.31 -10.69
C VAL A 129 9.02 0.39 -11.94
N SER A 130 8.47 1.57 -12.22
CA SER A 130 8.88 2.40 -13.35
C SER A 130 10.10 3.26 -13.04
N ALA A 131 10.10 4.01 -11.94
CA ALA A 131 11.18 4.93 -11.55
C ALA A 131 11.24 5.16 -10.03
N GLY A 132 11.65 4.16 -9.24
CA GLY A 132 11.65 4.31 -7.78
C GLY A 132 12.26 3.15 -6.99
N ASP A 133 11.94 3.11 -5.70
CA ASP A 133 12.36 2.08 -4.76
C ASP A 133 11.17 1.31 -4.22
N LEU A 134 11.23 -0.01 -4.25
CA LEU A 134 10.23 -0.90 -3.65
C LEU A 134 10.93 -1.89 -2.72
N GLU A 135 10.45 -1.99 -1.50
CA GLU A 135 10.92 -2.95 -0.52
C GLU A 135 9.74 -3.82 -0.06
N ILE A 136 9.95 -5.14 -0.10
CA ILE A 136 8.95 -6.12 0.30
C ILE A 136 9.58 -7.09 1.29
N GLU A 137 8.98 -7.17 2.48
CA GLU A 137 9.31 -8.14 3.51
C GLU A 137 8.22 -9.21 3.53
N LEU A 138 8.62 -10.48 3.39
CA LEU A 138 7.71 -11.62 3.26
C LEU A 138 8.01 -12.71 4.30
N PRO A 139 7.04 -13.53 4.72
CA PRO A 139 7.33 -14.67 5.58
C PRO A 139 8.31 -15.64 4.92
N ARG A 140 8.94 -16.52 5.71
CA ARG A 140 9.81 -17.56 5.15
C ARG A 140 8.99 -18.64 4.46
N ALA A 141 9.05 -18.71 3.13
CA ALA A 141 8.43 -19.74 2.32
C ALA A 141 9.23 -20.00 1.03
N ASP A 142 8.88 -21.06 0.30
CA ASP A 142 9.49 -21.39 -0.98
C ASP A 142 8.84 -20.60 -2.12
N TYR A 143 9.45 -19.46 -2.47
CA TYR A 143 8.99 -18.57 -3.53
C TYR A 143 9.65 -18.88 -4.88
N THR A 144 8.83 -18.87 -5.94
CA THR A 144 9.31 -18.81 -7.32
C THR A 144 9.37 -17.34 -7.74
N VAL A 145 10.57 -16.81 -7.93
CA VAL A 145 10.77 -15.39 -8.30
C VAL A 145 11.08 -15.27 -9.78
N ASN A 146 10.19 -14.61 -10.53
CA ASN A 146 10.41 -14.20 -11.91
C ASN A 146 10.71 -12.70 -11.93
N SER A 147 11.71 -12.28 -12.70
CA SER A 147 12.07 -10.87 -12.75
C SER A 147 12.50 -10.41 -14.14
N GLU A 148 12.00 -9.26 -14.57
CA GLU A 148 12.43 -8.53 -15.76
C GLU A 148 12.95 -7.14 -15.35
N VAL A 149 14.22 -6.86 -15.67
CA VAL A 149 14.89 -5.61 -15.26
C VAL A 149 15.49 -4.94 -16.49
N ALA A 150 14.97 -3.75 -16.84
CA ALA A 150 15.49 -2.96 -17.96
C ALA A 150 16.67 -2.07 -17.54
N ALA A 151 16.47 -1.19 -16.55
CA ALA A 151 17.49 -0.23 -16.09
C ALA A 151 17.46 -0.03 -14.56
N GLY A 152 17.68 -1.10 -13.80
CA GLY A 152 17.60 -1.07 -12.34
C GLY A 152 18.31 -2.25 -11.66
N GLN A 153 17.92 -2.52 -10.41
CA GLN A 153 18.45 -3.63 -9.63
C GLN A 153 17.34 -4.35 -8.85
N LEU A 154 17.33 -5.68 -8.91
CA LEU A 154 16.64 -6.53 -7.95
C LEU A 154 17.64 -7.08 -6.93
N ASP A 155 17.40 -6.82 -5.65
CA ASP A 155 18.16 -7.34 -4.51
C ASP A 155 17.29 -8.39 -3.79
N ASN A 156 17.40 -9.65 -4.23
CA ASN A 156 16.64 -10.76 -3.64
C ASN A 156 17.46 -11.42 -2.52
N ARG A 157 16.96 -11.28 -1.29
CA ARG A 157 17.52 -11.85 -0.06
C ARG A 157 16.55 -12.83 0.62
N LEU A 158 15.61 -13.39 -0.13
CA LEU A 158 14.68 -14.39 0.38
C LEU A 158 15.41 -15.71 0.63
N GLU A 159 15.25 -16.23 1.84
CA GLU A 159 15.69 -17.55 2.25
C GLU A 159 14.60 -18.59 1.97
N PRO A 160 14.96 -19.79 1.46
CA PRO A 160 14.01 -20.88 1.27
C PRO A 160 13.32 -21.31 2.56
N GLY A 161 12.13 -21.92 2.42
CA GLY A 161 11.39 -22.51 3.51
C GLY A 161 12.11 -23.74 4.11
N ARG A 162 11.80 -24.08 5.36
CA ARG A 162 12.37 -25.29 6.02
C ARG A 162 11.76 -26.61 5.53
N GLY A 163 10.64 -26.57 4.83
CA GLY A 163 9.93 -27.74 4.34
C GLY A 163 10.12 -27.86 2.84
N GLY A 164 11.27 -28.38 2.40
CA GLY A 164 11.61 -28.52 0.98
C GLY A 164 10.50 -29.18 0.18
N ALA A 165 9.69 -28.35 -0.48
CA ALA A 165 8.69 -28.73 -1.46
C ALA A 165 8.86 -27.82 -2.67
N ALA A 166 8.66 -28.38 -3.85
CA ALA A 166 8.91 -27.74 -5.13
C ALA A 166 8.28 -26.33 -5.18
N GLY A 167 9.11 -25.32 -5.50
CA GLY A 167 8.64 -23.97 -5.79
C GLY A 167 7.47 -24.02 -6.79
N GLY A 168 6.33 -23.46 -6.39
CA GLY A 168 5.11 -23.53 -7.18
C GLY A 168 3.83 -23.09 -6.48
N GLN A 169 3.79 -23.03 -5.14
CA GLN A 169 2.63 -22.49 -4.41
C GLN A 169 2.69 -20.97 -4.20
N HIS A 170 3.90 -20.40 -4.16
CA HIS A 170 4.10 -18.97 -3.97
C HIS A 170 4.91 -18.40 -5.14
N SER A 171 4.35 -17.43 -5.86
CA SER A 171 4.99 -16.79 -7.01
C SER A 171 5.20 -15.29 -6.77
N ILE A 172 6.37 -14.80 -7.13
CA ILE A 172 6.70 -13.37 -7.11
C ILE A 172 7.11 -12.97 -8.53
N ASP A 173 6.37 -12.06 -9.14
CA ASP A 173 6.67 -11.50 -10.46
C ASP A 173 7.09 -10.03 -10.29
N VAL A 174 8.31 -9.69 -10.74
CA VAL A 174 8.89 -8.36 -10.57
C VAL A 174 9.28 -7.76 -11.91
N GLU A 175 8.73 -6.61 -12.25
CA GLU A 175 9.12 -5.82 -13.43
C GLU A 175 9.73 -4.49 -12.99
N ILE A 176 10.95 -4.20 -13.46
CA ILE A 176 11.68 -2.96 -13.11
C ILE A 176 12.10 -2.26 -14.40
N ALA A 177 11.43 -1.16 -14.73
CA ALA A 177 11.87 -0.31 -15.83
C ALA A 177 13.11 0.49 -15.40
N ALA A 178 13.04 1.23 -14.30
CA ALA A 178 14.18 1.88 -13.68
C ALA A 178 14.02 2.00 -12.15
N GLY A 179 15.08 1.71 -11.39
CA GLY A 179 15.06 1.81 -9.93
C GLY A 179 15.51 0.54 -9.22
N LYS A 180 15.02 0.31 -8.00
CA LYS A 180 15.45 -0.81 -7.16
C LYS A 180 14.26 -1.51 -6.50
N VAL A 181 14.29 -2.84 -6.55
CA VAL A 181 13.41 -3.69 -5.74
C VAL A 181 14.26 -4.47 -4.75
N THR A 182 13.87 -4.51 -3.48
CA THR A 182 14.51 -5.35 -2.46
C THR A 182 13.49 -6.32 -1.90
N LEU A 183 13.80 -7.62 -1.95
CA LEU A 183 13.00 -8.68 -1.34
C LEU A 183 13.78 -9.25 -0.16
N ARG A 184 13.14 -9.37 1.00
CA ARG A 184 13.75 -10.04 2.16
C ARG A 184 12.70 -10.74 3.00
N ASN A 185 13.13 -11.62 3.91
CA ASN A 185 12.20 -12.21 4.85
C ASN A 185 11.86 -11.25 6.00
N THR A 186 10.64 -11.39 6.53
CA THR A 186 10.26 -10.85 7.84
C THR A 186 11.14 -11.46 8.94
N ARG A 187 11.26 -10.74 10.05
CA ARG A 187 12.15 -11.12 11.16
C ARG A 187 11.58 -12.19 12.07
#